data_AF-V5HVQ3-F1
#
_entry.id   AF-V5HVQ3-F1
#
_cell.length_a   1.000
_cell.length_b   1.000
_cell.length_c   1.000
_cell.angle_alpha   90.00
_cell.angle_beta   90.00
_cell.angle_gamma   90.00
#
_symmetry.space_group_name_H-M   'P 1'
#
loop_
_entity.id
_entity.type
_entity.pdbx_description
1 polymer ?
#
loop_
_entity_poly.entity_id
_entity_poly.type
_entity_poly.pdbx_seq_one_letter_code
_entity_poly.pdbx_strand_id
1 'polypeptide(L)'
;LTLQDMLDRSLGTLGTVCKERHLFLVGCTRVHVDAVQGLGDFLELEVVLEEGQNPEEGRATAEALMAVLGVQPDSLESGSYLDLLAPH
;
A
#
# COMPACT_ATOMS: atom_id res chain seq x y z
N LEU A 1 16.35 -23.93 -9.29
CA LEU A 1 15.75 -23.26 -8.11
C LEU A 1 14.89 -22.14 -8.65
N THR A 2 13.69 -21.97 -8.13
CA THR A 2 12.88 -20.79 -8.47
C THR A 2 13.47 -19.55 -7.79
N LEU A 3 13.08 -18.35 -8.25
CA LEU A 3 13.48 -17.12 -7.58
C LEU A 3 13.06 -17.13 -6.10
N GLN A 4 11.84 -17.63 -5.83
CA GLN A 4 11.33 -17.79 -4.47
C GLN A 4 12.24 -18.68 -3.63
N ASP A 5 12.62 -19.87 -4.11
CA ASP A 5 13.49 -20.79 -3.37
C ASP A 5 14.89 -20.20 -3.12
N MET A 6 15.42 -19.45 -4.08
CA MET A 6 16.74 -18.82 -3.91
C MET A 6 16.71 -17.73 -2.85
N LEU A 7 15.67 -16.89 -2.85
CA LEU A 7 15.52 -15.82 -1.86
C LEU A 7 15.20 -16.36 -0.47
N ASP A 8 14.31 -17.34 -0.35
CA ASP A 8 13.98 -17.98 0.92
C ASP A 8 15.22 -18.62 1.56
N ARG A 9 16.06 -19.30 0.77
CA ARG A 9 17.30 -19.89 1.27
C ARG A 9 18.36 -18.85 1.68
N SER A 10 18.32 -17.65 1.10
CA SER A 10 19.35 -16.62 1.32
C SER A 10 18.97 -15.65 2.44
N LEU A 11 17.68 -15.30 2.53
CA LEU A 11 17.15 -14.26 3.42
C LEU A 11 16.13 -14.80 4.43
N GLY A 12 15.53 -15.97 4.17
CA GLY A 12 14.37 -16.47 4.89
C GLY A 12 13.08 -15.76 4.49
N THR A 13 11.95 -16.39 4.79
CA THR A 13 10.61 -15.79 4.66
C THR A 13 10.12 -15.32 6.02
N LEU A 14 9.82 -14.03 6.15
CA LEU A 14 9.28 -13.44 7.38
C LEU A 14 7.80 -13.78 7.60
N GLY A 15 7.05 -13.93 6.52
CA GLY A 15 5.64 -14.30 6.53
C GLY A 15 5.02 -14.23 5.14
N THR A 16 3.72 -14.52 5.05
CA THR A 16 2.97 -14.48 3.78
C THR A 16 1.68 -13.70 3.98
N VAL A 17 1.45 -12.72 3.12
CA VAL A 17 0.21 -11.92 3.08
C VAL A 17 -0.56 -12.28 1.82
N CYS A 18 -1.79 -12.76 1.99
CA CYS A 18 -2.70 -13.07 0.88
C CYS A 18 -3.76 -11.97 0.78
N LYS A 19 -3.96 -11.42 -0.43
CA LYS A 19 -4.95 -10.35 -0.67
C LYS A 19 -5.49 -10.36 -2.09
N GLU A 20 -6.71 -9.87 -2.25
CA GLU A 20 -7.29 -9.48 -3.53
C GLU A 20 -7.16 -7.96 -3.69
N ARG A 21 -6.65 -7.48 -4.83
CA ARG A 21 -6.43 -6.05 -5.10
C ARG A 21 -7.20 -5.59 -6.32
N HIS A 22 -8.00 -4.54 -6.17
CA HIS A 22 -8.54 -3.78 -7.30
C HIS A 22 -7.71 -2.50 -7.45
N LEU A 23 -7.04 -2.37 -8.59
CA LEU A 23 -6.20 -1.21 -8.92
C LEU A 23 -6.96 -0.26 -9.85
N PHE A 24 -7.04 1.01 -9.45
CA PHE A 24 -7.53 2.09 -10.28
C PHE A 24 -6.43 3.13 -10.51
N LEU A 25 -6.45 3.78 -11.68
CA LEU A 25 -5.54 4.86 -12.02
C LEU A 25 -6.33 6.17 -12.11
N VAL A 26 -5.98 7.14 -11.28
CA VAL A 26 -6.60 8.47 -11.26
C VAL A 26 -5.49 9.50 -11.41
N GLY A 27 -5.32 10.02 -12.63
CA GLY A 27 -4.18 10.89 -12.95
C GLY A 27 -2.85 10.18 -12.69
N CYS A 28 -1.98 10.79 -11.88
CA CYS A 28 -0.70 10.22 -11.44
C CYS A 28 -0.81 9.36 -10.16
N THR A 29 -2.03 9.10 -9.67
CA THR A 29 -2.25 8.32 -8.44
C THR A 29 -2.73 6.91 -8.76
N ARG A 30 -2.09 5.92 -8.16
CA ARG A 30 -2.57 4.54 -8.09
C ARG A 30 -3.41 4.37 -6.84
N VAL A 31 -4.63 3.89 -7.01
CA VAL A 31 -5.58 3.63 -5.93
C VAL A 31 -5.73 2.14 -5.81
N HIS A 32 -5.27 1.57 -4.70
CA HIS A 32 -5.43 0.14 -4.40
C HIS A 32 -6.56 -0.05 -3.40
N VAL A 33 -7.56 -0.84 -3.79
CA VAL A 33 -8.57 -1.36 -2.86
C VAL A 33 -8.22 -2.81 -2.60
N ASP A 34 -7.75 -3.10 -1.39
CA ASP A 34 -7.18 -4.38 -1.00
C ASP A 34 -8.09 -5.08 0.01
N ALA A 35 -8.58 -6.28 -0.32
CA ALA A 35 -9.18 -7.19 0.64
C ALA A 35 -8.11 -8.16 1.14
N VAL A 36 -7.59 -7.92 2.34
CA VAL A 36 -6.46 -8.66 2.92
C VAL A 36 -6.97 -9.75 3.86
N GLN A 37 -6.55 -10.99 3.60
CA GLN A 37 -6.96 -12.14 4.42
C GLN A 37 -6.46 -11.95 5.86
N GLY A 38 -7.41 -11.90 6.80
CA GLY A 38 -7.13 -11.75 8.24
C GLY A 38 -7.08 -10.31 8.75
N LEU A 39 -7.11 -9.30 7.88
CA LEU A 39 -7.13 -7.89 8.28
C LEU A 39 -8.37 -7.12 7.79
N GLY A 40 -9.02 -7.55 6.71
CA GLY A 40 -10.18 -6.86 6.13
C GLY A 40 -9.80 -5.97 4.95
N ASP A 41 -10.57 -4.90 4.74
CA ASP A 41 -10.46 -4.03 3.57
C ASP A 41 -9.60 -2.79 3.84
N PHE A 42 -8.72 -2.47 2.90
CA PHE A 42 -7.80 -1.34 2.97
C PHE A 42 -7.81 -0.52 1.67
N LEU A 43 -7.49 0.75 1.81
CA LEU A 43 -7.29 1.68 0.69
C LEU A 43 -5.88 2.25 0.76
N GLU A 44 -5.11 2.09 -0.32
CA GLU A 44 -3.76 2.65 -0.47
C GLU A 44 -3.74 3.65 -1.62
N LEU A 45 -3.16 4.82 -1.39
CA LEU A 45 -2.97 5.87 -2.39
C LEU A 45 -1.47 6.09 -2.64
N GLU A 46 -1.01 5.73 -3.84
CA GLU A 46 0.39 5.89 -4.24
C GLU A 46 0.46 6.94 -5.36
N VAL A 47 0.99 8.12 -5.04
CA VAL A 47 1.20 9.20 -6.02
C VAL A 47 2.57 9.02 -6.66
N VAL A 48 2.58 8.78 -7.97
CA VAL A 48 3.81 8.65 -8.75
C VAL A 48 4.31 10.05 -9.08
N LEU A 49 5.44 10.43 -8.49
CA LEU A 49 6.07 11.73 -8.71
C LEU A 49 6.87 11.74 -10.00
N GLU A 50 6.84 12.87 -10.69
CA GLU A 50 7.73 13.13 -11.83
C GLU A 50 9.15 13.50 -11.37
N GLU A 51 10.11 13.41 -12.29
CA GLU A 51 11.48 13.80 -12.00
C GLU A 51 11.55 15.29 -11.62
N GLY A 52 12.10 15.58 -10.44
CA GLY A 52 12.19 16.94 -9.90
C GLY A 52 10.94 17.41 -9.13
N GLN A 53 9.88 16.61 -9.06
CA GLN A 53 8.70 16.94 -8.27
C GLN A 53 8.95 16.73 -6.77
N ASN A 54 8.44 17.66 -5.94
CA ASN A 54 8.57 17.59 -4.50
C ASN A 54 7.58 16.57 -3.88
N PRO A 55 8.01 15.71 -2.93
CA PRO A 55 7.11 14.86 -2.14
C PRO A 55 5.90 15.56 -1.52
N GLU A 56 6.02 16.82 -1.10
CA GLU A 56 4.88 17.59 -0.55
C GLU A 56 3.76 17.81 -1.57
N GLU A 57 4.08 17.93 -2.85
CA GLU A 57 3.07 18.02 -3.92
C GLU A 57 2.34 16.69 -4.09
N GLY A 58 3.08 15.59 -3.98
CA GLY A 58 2.52 14.24 -3.95
C GLY A 58 1.57 14.05 -2.77
N ARG A 59 1.99 14.48 -1.57
CA ARG A 59 1.15 14.44 -0.36
C ARG A 59 -0.13 15.24 -0.53
N ALA A 60 -0.05 16.46 -1.05
CA ALA A 60 -1.23 17.28 -1.32
C ALA A 60 -2.20 16.62 -2.30
N THR A 61 -1.67 15.92 -3.32
CA THR A 61 -2.48 15.15 -4.28
C THR A 61 -3.20 13.98 -3.60
N ALA A 62 -2.51 13.24 -2.73
CA ALA A 62 -3.10 12.15 -1.96
C ALA A 62 -4.18 12.66 -1.01
N GLU A 63 -3.93 13.74 -0.26
CA GLU A 63 -4.88 14.36 0.67
C GLU A 63 -6.15 14.86 -0.03
N ALA A 64 -6.00 15.45 -1.22
CA ALA A 64 -7.14 15.86 -2.04
C ALA A 64 -8.00 14.66 -2.46
N LEU A 65 -7.38 13.55 -2.86
CA LEU A 65 -8.09 12.34 -3.24
C LEU A 65 -8.74 11.64 -2.03
N MET A 66 -8.08 11.64 -0.87
CA MET A 66 -8.67 11.17 0.39
C MET A 66 -9.96 11.92 0.71
N ALA A 67 -9.96 13.25 0.59
CA ALA A 67 -11.14 14.07 0.84
C ALA A 67 -12.31 13.72 -0.10
N VAL A 68 -12.02 13.45 -1.38
CA VAL A 68 -13.03 13.02 -2.37
C VAL A 68 -13.60 11.64 -2.03
N LEU A 69 -12.74 10.71 -1.58
CA LEU A 69 -13.12 9.35 -1.21
C LEU A 69 -13.73 9.25 0.20
N GLY A 70 -13.75 10.35 0.96
CA GLY A 70 -14.30 10.40 2.32
C GLY A 70 -13.41 9.75 3.39
N VAL A 71 -12.12 9.53 3.09
CA VAL A 71 -11.15 8.94 4.03
C VAL A 71 -10.77 9.98 5.07
N GLN A 72 -10.95 9.63 6.35
CA GLN A 72 -10.57 10.51 7.45
C GLN A 72 -9.08 10.35 7.79
N PRO A 73 -8.38 11.43 8.21
CA PRO A 73 -6.99 11.34 8.65
C PRO A 73 -6.78 10.34 9.79
N ASP A 74 -7.77 10.21 10.69
CA ASP A 74 -7.72 9.28 11.84
C ASP A 74 -7.83 7.80 11.43
N SER A 75 -8.16 7.52 10.16
CA SER A 75 -8.19 6.16 9.59
C SER A 75 -6.90 5.78 8.87
N LEU A 76 -5.87 6.64 8.93
CA LEU A 76 -4.58 6.35 8.34
C LEU A 76 -3.84 5.30 9.16
N GLU A 77 -3.52 4.19 8.51
CA GLU A 77 -2.70 3.13 9.10
C GLU A 77 -1.24 3.28 8.66
N SER A 78 -0.32 3.10 9.61
CA SER A 78 1.12 3.12 9.37
C SER A 78 1.71 1.72 9.41
N GLY A 79 2.68 1.44 8.53
CA GLY A 79 3.33 0.13 8.44
C GLY A 79 2.78 -0.71 7.29
N SER A 80 3.22 -1.96 7.23
CA SER A 80 2.81 -2.92 6.21
C SER A 80 1.71 -3.85 6.71
N TYR A 81 1.01 -4.52 5.80
CA TYR A 81 0.07 -5.58 6.16
C TYR A 81 0.71 -6.72 6.98
N LEU A 82 2.02 -6.96 6.80
CA LEU A 82 2.71 -7.98 7.58
C LEU A 82 2.84 -7.54 9.05
N ASP A 83 3.16 -6.26 9.29
CA ASP A 83 3.25 -5.69 10.64
C ASP A 83 1.89 -5.74 11.36
N LEU A 84 0.80 -5.51 10.62
CA LEU A 84 -0.57 -5.61 11.13
C LEU A 84 -0.99 -7.06 11.42
N LEU A 85 -0.54 -8.03 10.62
CA LEU A 85 -0.84 -9.47 10.83
C LEU A 85 -0.02 -10.09 11.98
N ALA A 86 1.18 -9.59 12.23
CA ALA A 86 2.07 -10.05 13.28
C ALA A 86 2.62 -8.86 14.09
N PRO A 87 1.79 -8.23 14.94
CA PRO A 87 2.23 -7.11 15.77
C PRO A 87 3.35 -7.58 16.72
N HIS A 88 4.42 -6.78 16.83
CA HIS A 88 5.53 -7.00 17.75
C HIS A 88 5.16 -6.78 19.22
#